data_AF-A0A958MBB0-F1
#
_entry.id   AF-A0A958MBB0-F1
#
_cell.length_a   1.000
_cell.length_b   1.000
_cell.length_c   1.000
_cell.angle_alpha   90.00
_cell.angle_beta   90.00
_cell.angle_gamma   90.00
#
_symmetry.space_group_name_H-M   'P 1'
#
loop_
_entity.id
_entity.type
_entity.pdbx_description
1 polymer ?
#
loop_
_entity_poly.entity_id
_entity_poly.type
_entity_poly.pdbx_seq_one_letter_code
_entity_poly.pdbx_strand_id
1 'polypeptide(L)'
;MSFLISLLFTFSAQAQLQPMSLQEAQSILSHPSAEVQSHLEVAPEVYTFKNNSGIESVDYSGQVLRQTLISDFKVVAASIRRGEFAGQEDQAFQTLNSFYDYKSDALKVSPKSANGATPHLIKAKGKSGQSIPVYEYYYLDILEGSKNLKSKIAGVDNPLQQGKLLGWESLSLAGINLDQDGDGALTPDEFMVGMMKVVAKNAAGKSFTVDNGLGGVEEILAASMTEEGVDLAELSQKFLNGAVSFSQAARDYLSVDLGPGKGLLADNTAQAGQAYTNLQHHWDEAFGYFGAARNYLQLDVQQVSKGIAVDSFDEGEYIGMDQGDGEISLQSEKNFSVAVYAAQRDAGAAGQDTAMSVSLMDAFLKGRHLLQTQPQDYLTYAQAFSVIALNEWEKAMAATAIHYINDLIADLESYGTQEYHFERVAKHFAEMKGFALAFQFNPSSAISLSDFEQIHNKLGDHPVLPTETGVQAYISGLKEARKILQDRFGFSDVTVKGW
;
A
#
# COMPACT_ATOMS: atom_id res chain seq x y z
N MET A 1 50.27 -33.73 28.07
CA MET A 1 49.18 -34.16 27.18
C MET A 1 47.93 -33.40 27.61
N SER A 2 47.75 -32.18 27.11
CA SER A 2 46.59 -31.35 27.40
C SER A 2 46.03 -30.87 26.08
N PHE A 3 44.91 -31.46 25.67
CA PHE A 3 44.09 -30.96 24.58
C PHE A 3 43.20 -29.85 25.15
N LEU A 4 43.53 -28.59 24.87
CA LEU A 4 42.55 -27.51 24.88
C LEU A 4 42.00 -27.42 23.45
N ILE A 5 40.76 -27.87 23.27
CA ILE A 5 39.97 -27.58 22.08
C ILE A 5 39.46 -26.14 22.27
N SER A 6 40.10 -25.19 21.61
CA SER A 6 39.54 -23.84 21.43
C SER A 6 38.32 -23.96 20.52
N LEU A 7 37.15 -23.80 21.12
CA LEU A 7 35.90 -23.56 20.41
C LEU A 7 35.97 -22.13 19.85
N LEU A 8 36.57 -21.98 18.66
CA LEU A 8 36.44 -20.76 17.85
C LEU A 8 35.01 -20.72 17.35
N PHE A 9 34.13 -20.07 18.11
CA PHE A 9 32.93 -19.47 17.53
C PHE A 9 33.42 -18.38 16.57
N THR A 10 33.53 -18.71 15.29
CA THR A 10 33.44 -17.71 14.24
C THR A 10 32.04 -17.11 14.34
N PHE A 11 31.88 -16.01 15.05
CA PHE A 11 30.79 -15.09 14.77
C PHE A 11 30.94 -14.72 13.29
N SER A 12 30.02 -15.22 12.45
CA SER A 12 29.88 -14.71 11.09
C SER A 12 29.68 -13.21 11.18
N ALA A 13 30.25 -12.47 10.24
CA ALA A 13 30.21 -11.00 10.17
C ALA A 13 28.80 -10.44 9.87
N GLN A 14 27.72 -11.06 10.36
CA GLN A 14 26.41 -10.42 10.53
C GLN A 14 26.43 -9.63 11.85
N ALA A 15 27.29 -8.63 11.92
CA ALA A 15 27.29 -7.66 13.00
C ALA A 15 26.14 -6.66 12.76
N GLN A 16 25.13 -6.73 13.63
CA GLN A 16 24.42 -5.59 14.22
C GLN A 16 24.02 -4.44 13.27
N LEU A 17 23.14 -4.69 12.28
CA LEU A 17 22.34 -3.56 11.79
C LEU A 17 21.54 -3.02 12.99
N GLN A 18 21.62 -1.72 13.22
CA GLN A 18 20.86 -1.00 14.25
C GLN A 18 19.88 -0.07 13.55
N PRO A 19 18.75 0.32 14.17
CA PRO A 19 17.86 1.32 13.61
C PRO A 19 18.61 2.56 13.13
N MET A 20 18.27 3.06 11.95
CA MET A 20 18.95 4.15 11.26
C MET A 20 17.95 5.26 10.97
N SER A 21 18.28 6.49 11.34
CA SER A 21 17.47 7.66 11.02
C SER A 21 17.63 8.06 9.54
N LEU A 22 16.66 8.81 9.02
CA LEU A 22 16.73 9.37 7.67
C LEU A 22 17.99 10.21 7.44
N GLN A 23 18.39 11.02 8.43
CA GLN A 23 19.57 11.87 8.33
C GLN A 23 20.86 11.04 8.25
N GLU A 24 20.96 9.95 9.02
CA GLU A 24 22.10 9.03 8.96
C GLU A 24 22.15 8.32 7.61
N ALA A 25 21.01 7.83 7.11
CA ALA A 25 20.91 7.20 5.79
C ALA A 25 21.39 8.15 4.68
N GLN A 26 20.91 9.40 4.67
CA GLN A 26 21.34 10.42 3.71
C GLN A 26 22.83 10.74 3.83
N SER A 27 23.36 10.80 5.06
CA SER A 27 24.79 11.04 5.31
C SER A 27 25.66 9.91 4.75
N ILE A 28 25.25 8.65 4.94
CA ILE A 28 25.92 7.46 4.40
C ILE A 28 25.91 7.49 2.87
N LEU A 29 24.75 7.74 2.26
CA LEU A 29 24.58 7.70 0.80
C LEU A 29 25.20 8.88 0.06
N SER A 30 25.48 10.00 0.74
CA SER A 30 26.18 11.16 0.16
C SER A 30 27.70 11.01 0.15
N HIS A 31 28.25 10.04 0.88
CA HIS A 31 29.69 9.80 0.98
C HIS A 31 30.04 8.31 0.86
N PRO A 32 29.62 7.61 -0.21
CA PRO A 32 29.96 6.21 -0.38
C PRO A 32 31.47 6.02 -0.57
N SER A 33 31.98 4.85 -0.17
CA SER A 33 33.33 4.45 -0.55
C SER A 33 33.47 4.39 -2.07
N ALA A 34 34.69 4.51 -2.59
CA ALA A 34 34.93 4.43 -4.04
C ALA A 34 34.47 3.09 -4.64
N GLU A 35 34.58 1.99 -3.88
CA GLU A 35 34.08 0.68 -4.28
C GLU A 35 32.56 0.70 -4.40
N VAL A 36 31.85 1.10 -3.34
CA VAL A 36 30.37 1.15 -3.36
C VAL A 36 29.86 2.09 -4.43
N GLN A 37 30.48 3.26 -4.60
CA GLN A 37 30.13 4.21 -5.66
C GLN A 37 30.21 3.56 -7.04
N SER A 38 31.27 2.79 -7.33
CA SER A 38 31.42 2.11 -8.62
C SER A 38 30.33 1.06 -8.89
N HIS A 39 29.80 0.41 -7.85
CA HIS A 39 28.66 -0.50 -7.96
C HIS A 39 27.34 0.26 -8.18
N LEU A 40 27.14 1.38 -7.49
CA LEU A 40 25.94 2.20 -7.65
C LEU A 40 25.83 2.83 -9.05
N GLU A 41 26.95 3.18 -9.67
CA GLU A 41 27.00 3.72 -11.05
C GLU A 41 26.56 2.73 -12.13
N VAL A 42 26.61 1.42 -11.83
CA VAL A 42 26.21 0.34 -12.75
C VAL A 42 24.96 -0.40 -12.27
N ALA A 43 24.26 0.13 -11.27
CA ALA A 43 22.98 -0.42 -10.84
C ALA A 43 21.98 -0.42 -12.02
N PRO A 44 21.17 -1.48 -12.18
CA PRO A 44 20.26 -1.58 -13.31
C PRO A 44 19.12 -0.55 -13.20
N GLU A 45 18.57 -0.12 -14.34
CA GLU A 45 17.39 0.76 -14.39
C GLU A 45 16.06 0.00 -14.50
N VAL A 46 16.13 -1.32 -14.69
CA VAL A 46 15.01 -2.25 -14.71
C VAL A 46 15.21 -3.25 -13.58
N TYR A 47 14.15 -3.56 -12.83
CA TYR A 47 14.20 -4.45 -11.66
C TYR A 47 14.28 -5.92 -12.10
N THR A 48 15.42 -6.29 -12.67
CA THR A 48 15.74 -7.66 -13.11
C THR A 48 17.06 -8.07 -12.48
N PHE A 49 17.08 -9.22 -11.82
CA PHE A 49 18.27 -9.70 -11.14
C PHE A 49 18.44 -11.19 -11.39
N LYS A 50 19.63 -11.60 -11.83
CA LYS A 50 19.98 -12.99 -12.09
C LYS A 50 21.06 -13.47 -11.13
N ASN A 51 21.01 -14.73 -10.75
CA ASN A 51 22.08 -15.36 -9.99
C ASN A 51 23.34 -15.58 -10.85
N ASN A 52 24.40 -16.11 -10.24
CA ASN A 52 25.68 -16.35 -10.94
C ASN A 52 25.58 -17.36 -12.10
N SER A 53 24.50 -18.14 -12.16
CA SER A 53 24.21 -19.08 -13.25
C SER A 53 23.31 -18.47 -14.34
N GLY A 54 22.97 -17.18 -14.24
CA GLY A 54 22.09 -16.48 -15.18
C GLY A 54 20.58 -16.77 -14.99
N ILE A 55 20.19 -17.38 -13.87
CA ILE A 55 18.79 -17.69 -13.56
C ILE A 55 18.14 -16.48 -12.88
N GLU A 56 16.94 -16.11 -13.31
CA GLU A 56 16.14 -15.04 -12.70
C GLU A 56 15.95 -15.30 -11.20
N SER A 57 16.19 -14.28 -10.39
CA SER A 57 16.24 -14.37 -8.92
C SER A 57 15.18 -13.50 -8.24
N VAL A 58 14.36 -12.77 -8.99
CA VAL A 58 13.31 -11.92 -8.43
C VAL A 58 12.01 -12.70 -8.28
N ASP A 59 11.55 -12.86 -7.04
CA ASP A 59 10.27 -13.48 -6.70
C ASP A 59 9.53 -12.64 -5.67
N TYR A 60 8.27 -12.33 -5.97
CA TYR A 60 7.32 -11.64 -5.09
C TYR A 60 5.87 -11.92 -5.53
N SER A 61 5.63 -13.10 -6.13
CA SER A 61 4.31 -13.54 -6.62
C SER A 61 3.21 -13.42 -5.56
N GLY A 62 3.55 -13.67 -4.29
CA GLY A 62 2.64 -13.51 -3.16
C GLY A 62 2.18 -12.09 -2.90
N GLN A 63 3.01 -11.09 -3.23
CA GLN A 63 2.69 -9.68 -3.11
C GLN A 63 1.81 -9.22 -4.27
N VAL A 64 2.09 -9.70 -5.48
CA VAL A 64 1.23 -9.47 -6.66
C VAL A 64 -0.17 -10.02 -6.41
N LEU A 65 -0.30 -11.25 -5.88
CA LEU A 65 -1.60 -11.82 -5.51
C LEU A 65 -2.36 -10.90 -4.54
N ARG A 66 -1.68 -10.36 -3.52
CA ARG A 66 -2.32 -9.47 -2.54
C ARG A 66 -2.70 -8.11 -3.12
N GLN A 67 -1.89 -7.53 -4.00
CA GLN A 67 -2.25 -6.30 -4.72
C GLN A 67 -3.49 -6.50 -5.60
N THR A 68 -3.58 -7.65 -6.26
CA THR A 68 -4.75 -8.07 -7.03
C THR A 68 -5.98 -8.23 -6.13
N LEU A 69 -5.86 -8.93 -5.00
CA LEU A 69 -6.95 -9.11 -4.04
C LEU A 69 -7.45 -7.77 -3.45
N ILE A 70 -6.55 -6.84 -3.10
CA ILE A 70 -6.92 -5.49 -2.60
C ILE A 70 -7.68 -4.71 -3.67
N SER A 71 -7.20 -4.74 -4.90
CA SER A 71 -7.81 -4.03 -6.03
C SER A 71 -9.20 -4.57 -6.35
N ASP A 72 -9.33 -5.89 -6.41
CA ASP A 72 -10.60 -6.55 -6.72
C ASP A 72 -11.59 -6.45 -5.56
N PHE A 73 -11.15 -6.53 -4.30
CA PHE A 73 -11.99 -6.29 -3.12
C PHE A 73 -12.71 -4.95 -3.26
N LYS A 74 -11.98 -3.88 -3.59
CA LYS A 74 -12.56 -2.53 -3.76
C LYS A 74 -13.63 -2.53 -4.84
N VAL A 75 -13.35 -3.11 -6.00
CA VAL A 75 -14.29 -3.18 -7.13
C VAL A 75 -15.53 -3.97 -6.74
N VAL A 76 -15.38 -5.12 -6.08
CA VAL A 76 -16.51 -5.95 -5.66
C VAL A 76 -17.33 -5.25 -4.57
N ALA A 77 -16.70 -4.69 -3.53
CA ALA A 77 -17.39 -3.97 -2.46
C ALA A 77 -18.21 -2.80 -3.01
N ALA A 78 -17.65 -2.01 -3.92
CA ALA A 78 -18.34 -0.90 -4.57
C ALA A 78 -19.48 -1.37 -5.50
N SER A 79 -19.42 -2.60 -6.02
CA SER A 79 -20.44 -3.15 -6.90
C SER A 79 -21.67 -3.71 -6.18
N ILE A 80 -21.58 -3.98 -4.87
CA ILE A 80 -22.68 -4.57 -4.11
C ILE A 80 -23.71 -3.50 -3.82
N ARG A 81 -24.97 -3.81 -4.16
CA ARG A 81 -26.10 -2.91 -3.90
C ARG A 81 -26.88 -3.31 -2.66
N ARG A 82 -27.49 -2.33 -2.00
CA ARG A 82 -28.47 -2.53 -0.94
C ARG A 82 -29.65 -3.32 -1.48
N GLY A 83 -30.08 -4.34 -0.74
CA GLY A 83 -31.12 -5.30 -1.13
C GLY A 83 -30.65 -6.44 -2.04
N GLU A 84 -29.41 -6.42 -2.55
CA GLU A 84 -28.87 -7.50 -3.40
C GLU A 84 -28.77 -8.83 -2.64
N PHE A 85 -28.51 -8.76 -1.33
CA PHE A 85 -28.39 -9.91 -0.43
C PHE A 85 -29.52 -9.91 0.62
N ALA A 86 -30.75 -9.54 0.24
CA ALA A 86 -31.87 -9.45 1.16
C ALA A 86 -32.06 -10.74 1.98
N GLY A 87 -31.93 -10.63 3.30
CA GLY A 87 -32.00 -11.78 4.22
C GLY A 87 -30.78 -12.73 4.19
N GLN A 88 -29.70 -12.34 3.53
CA GLN A 88 -28.48 -13.14 3.29
C GLN A 88 -27.21 -12.38 3.68
N GLU A 89 -27.23 -11.68 4.84
CA GLU A 89 -26.10 -10.90 5.35
C GLU A 89 -24.81 -11.73 5.44
N ASP A 90 -24.88 -12.96 5.96
CA ASP A 90 -23.73 -13.87 6.04
C ASP A 90 -23.13 -14.16 4.66
N GLN A 91 -23.96 -14.32 3.63
CA GLN A 91 -23.48 -14.58 2.27
C GLN A 91 -22.80 -13.33 1.66
N ALA A 92 -23.30 -12.13 1.97
CA ALA A 92 -22.65 -10.88 1.58
C ALA A 92 -21.28 -10.74 2.28
N PHE A 93 -21.22 -11.02 3.58
CA PHE A 93 -19.96 -11.01 4.34
C PHE A 93 -18.96 -12.01 3.78
N GLN A 94 -19.37 -13.27 3.56
CA GLN A 94 -18.47 -14.30 3.01
C GLN A 94 -18.03 -13.99 1.57
N THR A 95 -18.85 -13.26 0.80
CA THR A 95 -18.44 -12.77 -0.52
C THR A 95 -17.26 -11.80 -0.42
N LEU A 96 -17.33 -10.82 0.48
CA LEU A 96 -16.23 -9.88 0.72
C LEU A 96 -15.01 -10.58 1.36
N ASN A 97 -15.25 -11.43 2.35
CA ASN A 97 -14.21 -12.16 3.07
C ASN A 97 -13.43 -13.12 2.16
N SER A 98 -14.00 -13.57 1.03
CA SER A 98 -13.29 -14.39 0.05
C SER A 98 -12.07 -13.71 -0.59
N PHE A 99 -12.00 -12.37 -0.55
CA PHE A 99 -10.81 -11.62 -0.98
C PHE A 99 -9.83 -11.38 0.18
N TYR A 100 -10.35 -11.23 1.41
CA TYR A 100 -9.56 -10.93 2.59
C TYR A 100 -8.88 -12.18 3.19
N ASP A 101 -9.65 -13.22 3.50
CA ASP A 101 -9.20 -14.56 3.91
C ASP A 101 -9.26 -15.53 2.72
N TYR A 102 -8.62 -15.11 1.62
CA TYR A 102 -8.58 -15.84 0.35
C TYR A 102 -8.04 -17.27 0.50
N LYS A 103 -8.67 -18.20 -0.22
CA LYS A 103 -8.25 -19.61 -0.36
C LYS A 103 -8.52 -20.07 -1.79
N SER A 104 -7.49 -20.58 -2.47
CA SER A 104 -7.61 -20.98 -3.88
C SER A 104 -8.63 -22.10 -4.11
N ASP A 105 -8.79 -23.01 -3.15
CA ASP A 105 -9.66 -24.20 -3.21
C ASP A 105 -11.05 -23.98 -2.60
N ALA A 106 -11.36 -22.77 -2.13
CA ALA A 106 -12.66 -22.47 -1.54
C ALA A 106 -13.82 -22.60 -2.54
N LEU A 107 -14.94 -23.12 -2.05
CA LEU A 107 -16.20 -23.08 -2.76
C LEU A 107 -16.74 -21.64 -2.81
N LYS A 108 -17.21 -21.22 -3.98
CA LYS A 108 -17.85 -19.91 -4.14
C LYS A 108 -19.15 -19.87 -3.34
N VAL A 109 -19.26 -18.88 -2.46
CA VAL A 109 -20.50 -18.59 -1.74
C VAL A 109 -21.45 -17.71 -2.56
N SER A 110 -20.93 -16.95 -3.53
CA SER A 110 -21.71 -16.20 -4.52
C SER A 110 -20.94 -16.06 -5.85
N PRO A 111 -21.59 -15.62 -6.95
CA PRO A 111 -20.89 -15.35 -8.21
C PRO A 111 -19.77 -14.30 -8.08
N LYS A 112 -19.87 -13.40 -7.09
CA LYS A 112 -18.90 -12.34 -6.80
C LYS A 112 -17.75 -12.79 -5.90
N SER A 113 -17.77 -14.02 -5.36
CA SER A 113 -16.69 -14.55 -4.51
C SER A 113 -15.44 -14.90 -5.32
N ALA A 114 -14.28 -14.69 -4.70
CA ALA A 114 -12.97 -15.09 -5.21
C ALA A 114 -12.58 -16.50 -4.75
N ASN A 115 -11.89 -17.21 -5.63
CA ASN A 115 -11.11 -18.42 -5.38
C ASN A 115 -10.06 -18.55 -6.52
N GLY A 116 -9.30 -19.65 -6.56
CA GLY A 116 -8.25 -19.87 -7.56
C GLY A 116 -8.73 -19.70 -8.99
N ALA A 117 -9.85 -20.34 -9.33
CA ALA A 117 -10.42 -20.35 -10.68
C ALA A 117 -11.27 -19.11 -11.01
N THR A 118 -11.21 -18.06 -10.19
CA THR A 118 -11.92 -16.81 -10.47
C THR A 118 -11.06 -15.91 -11.33
N PRO A 119 -11.55 -15.43 -12.49
CA PRO A 119 -10.87 -14.37 -13.23
C PRO A 119 -10.79 -13.12 -12.35
N HIS A 120 -9.60 -12.54 -12.21
CA HIS A 120 -9.46 -11.28 -11.49
C HIS A 120 -9.95 -10.10 -12.35
N LEU A 121 -10.18 -8.95 -11.73
CA LEU A 121 -10.76 -7.76 -12.38
C LEU A 121 -9.71 -6.75 -12.85
N ILE A 122 -8.42 -7.07 -12.72
CA ILE A 122 -7.31 -6.21 -13.15
C ILE A 122 -7.33 -6.02 -14.66
N LYS A 123 -7.10 -4.77 -15.08
CA LYS A 123 -7.00 -4.36 -16.48
C LYS A 123 -5.66 -3.68 -16.74
N ALA A 124 -5.12 -3.91 -17.92
CA ALA A 124 -3.95 -3.21 -18.44
C ALA A 124 -4.35 -2.28 -19.60
N LYS A 125 -3.71 -1.12 -19.65
CA LYS A 125 -3.89 -0.16 -20.73
C LYS A 125 -2.53 0.34 -21.23
N GLY A 126 -2.35 0.34 -22.54
CA GLY A 126 -1.14 0.81 -23.20
C GLY A 126 -1.09 2.32 -23.35
N LYS A 127 0.00 2.83 -23.93
CA LYS A 127 0.30 4.26 -24.07
C LYS A 127 -0.79 5.09 -24.76
N SER A 128 -1.56 4.51 -25.69
CA SER A 128 -2.68 5.21 -26.36
C SER A 128 -4.02 5.04 -25.64
N GLY A 129 -4.02 4.40 -24.47
CA GLY A 129 -5.22 4.05 -23.71
C GLY A 129 -5.92 2.78 -24.19
N GLN A 130 -5.36 2.07 -25.17
CA GLN A 130 -5.89 0.80 -25.65
C GLN A 130 -5.80 -0.27 -24.56
N SER A 131 -6.81 -1.15 -24.49
CA SER A 131 -6.73 -2.34 -23.62
C SER A 131 -5.68 -3.30 -24.15
N ILE A 132 -4.85 -3.83 -23.26
CA ILE A 132 -3.91 -4.92 -23.56
C ILE A 132 -4.34 -6.13 -22.70
N PRO A 133 -4.30 -7.36 -23.23
CA PRO A 133 -4.52 -8.56 -22.42
C PRO A 133 -3.57 -8.62 -21.23
N VAL A 134 -4.03 -9.25 -20.14
CA VAL A 134 -3.20 -9.53 -18.98
C VAL A 134 -2.86 -11.02 -19.03
N TYR A 135 -1.59 -11.35 -18.85
CA TYR A 135 -1.08 -12.72 -18.97
C TYR A 135 -1.68 -13.64 -17.89
N GLU A 136 -1.56 -13.26 -16.61
CA GLU A 136 -2.27 -13.94 -15.54
C GLU A 136 -3.75 -13.58 -15.63
N TYR A 137 -4.66 -14.55 -15.84
CA TYR A 137 -6.08 -14.27 -15.99
C TYR A 137 -6.88 -14.65 -14.74
N TYR A 138 -6.52 -15.77 -14.13
CA TYR A 138 -7.07 -16.29 -12.88
C TYR A 138 -6.12 -16.01 -11.71
N TYR A 139 -6.65 -15.97 -10.48
CA TYR A 139 -5.79 -15.86 -9.28
C TYR A 139 -4.75 -16.99 -9.18
N LEU A 140 -5.10 -18.21 -9.64
CA LEU A 140 -4.17 -19.35 -9.67
C LEU A 140 -3.03 -19.19 -10.69
N ASP A 141 -3.19 -18.33 -11.70
CA ASP A 141 -2.12 -18.04 -12.67
C ASP A 141 -1.03 -17.14 -12.02
N ILE A 142 -1.42 -16.34 -11.03
CA ILE A 142 -0.48 -15.53 -10.24
C ILE A 142 0.27 -16.40 -9.25
N LEU A 143 -0.48 -17.15 -8.42
CA LEU A 143 0.10 -18.00 -7.40
C LEU A 143 -0.90 -19.06 -6.91
N GLU A 144 -0.50 -20.33 -6.97
CA GLU A 144 -1.24 -21.42 -6.32
C GLU A 144 -1.15 -21.35 -4.78
N GLY A 145 -2.24 -21.68 -4.10
CA GLY A 145 -2.31 -21.84 -2.64
C GLY A 145 -3.13 -20.78 -1.92
N SER A 146 -2.85 -20.57 -0.64
CA SER A 146 -3.71 -19.80 0.28
C SER A 146 -3.05 -18.56 0.86
N LYS A 147 -2.07 -17.95 0.16
CA LYS A 147 -1.54 -16.63 0.57
C LYS A 147 -2.69 -15.62 0.50
N ASN A 148 -2.92 -14.86 1.56
CA ASN A 148 -4.05 -13.93 1.66
C ASN A 148 -3.70 -12.63 2.40
N LEU A 149 -4.67 -11.72 2.51
CA LEU A 149 -4.52 -10.43 3.16
C LEU A 149 -4.56 -10.55 4.68
N LYS A 150 -5.50 -11.34 5.21
CA LYS A 150 -5.70 -11.53 6.65
C LYS A 150 -4.42 -11.96 7.37
N SER A 151 -3.70 -12.92 6.81
CA SER A 151 -2.43 -13.42 7.37
C SER A 151 -1.29 -12.40 7.32
N LYS A 152 -1.43 -11.28 6.61
CA LYS A 152 -0.40 -10.25 6.40
C LYS A 152 -0.82 -8.86 6.86
N ILE A 153 -1.97 -8.74 7.52
CA ILE A 153 -2.39 -7.47 8.09
C ILE A 153 -1.55 -7.16 9.34
N ALA A 154 -1.24 -5.88 9.54
CA ALA A 154 -0.52 -5.40 10.70
C ALA A 154 -1.17 -5.90 12.01
N GLY A 155 -0.35 -6.31 12.98
CA GLY A 155 -0.81 -6.93 14.22
C GLY A 155 -1.03 -8.45 14.15
N VAL A 156 -1.13 -9.03 12.95
CA VAL A 156 -1.21 -10.50 12.78
C VAL A 156 0.17 -11.08 12.44
N ASP A 157 0.80 -10.63 11.36
CA ASP A 157 2.12 -11.15 10.94
C ASP A 157 3.28 -10.40 11.59
N ASN A 158 3.07 -9.13 11.90
CA ASN A 158 4.05 -8.24 12.49
C ASN A 158 3.44 -7.45 13.66
N PRO A 159 4.22 -7.07 14.69
CA PRO A 159 3.69 -6.43 15.88
C PRO A 159 3.32 -4.97 15.63
N LEU A 160 2.18 -4.55 16.19
CA LEU A 160 1.80 -3.13 16.26
C LEU A 160 2.68 -2.40 17.27
N GLN A 161 3.22 -1.25 16.89
CA GLN A 161 4.08 -0.44 17.77
C GLN A 161 3.36 -0.03 19.07
N GLN A 162 2.05 0.26 18.96
CA GLN A 162 1.22 0.73 20.07
C GLN A 162 0.30 -0.37 20.63
N GLY A 163 0.47 -1.61 20.17
CA GLY A 163 -0.36 -2.76 20.58
C GLY A 163 -1.82 -2.74 20.09
N LYS A 164 -2.27 -1.65 19.45
CA LYS A 164 -3.61 -1.46 18.92
C LYS A 164 -3.60 -0.55 17.69
N LEU A 165 -4.68 -0.56 16.93
CA LEU A 165 -4.97 0.42 15.90
C LEU A 165 -5.26 1.77 16.56
N LEU A 166 -4.59 2.80 16.07
CA LEU A 166 -4.83 4.19 16.44
C LEU A 166 -5.51 4.95 15.31
N GLY A 167 -6.07 6.10 15.67
CA GLY A 167 -6.64 7.06 14.72
C GLY A 167 -8.07 6.76 14.33
N TRP A 168 -8.73 5.83 15.03
CA TRP A 168 -10.16 5.58 14.99
C TRP A 168 -10.66 5.47 16.44
N GLU A 169 -11.46 6.43 16.90
CA GLU A 169 -11.81 6.53 18.33
C GLU A 169 -13.00 5.63 18.69
N SER A 170 -13.98 5.55 17.80
CA SER A 170 -15.20 4.78 18.04
C SER A 170 -14.94 3.29 17.89
N LEU A 171 -15.23 2.50 18.93
CA LEU A 171 -15.30 1.03 18.83
C LEU A 171 -16.56 0.56 18.08
N SER A 172 -17.26 1.45 17.39
CA SER A 172 -18.39 1.13 16.52
C SER A 172 -18.33 1.88 15.19
N LEU A 173 -18.81 1.23 14.12
CA LEU A 173 -18.98 1.81 12.79
C LEU A 173 -20.38 1.46 12.27
N ALA A 174 -21.21 2.46 11.96
CA ALA A 174 -22.59 2.28 11.47
C ALA A 174 -23.42 1.28 12.33
N GLY A 175 -23.22 1.33 13.65
CA GLY A 175 -23.89 0.47 14.64
C GLY A 175 -23.39 -0.97 14.69
N ILE A 176 -22.28 -1.30 14.03
CA ILE A 176 -21.54 -2.56 14.22
C ILE A 176 -20.50 -2.34 15.32
N ASN A 177 -20.44 -3.23 16.31
CA ASN A 177 -19.35 -3.27 17.28
C ASN A 177 -18.08 -3.78 16.58
N LEU A 178 -16.99 -3.01 16.66
CA LEU A 178 -15.71 -3.33 16.05
C LEU A 178 -14.81 -4.15 16.98
N ASP A 179 -14.85 -3.89 18.30
CA ASP A 179 -14.09 -4.60 19.33
C ASP A 179 -14.76 -5.97 19.59
N GLN A 180 -14.27 -7.00 18.93
CA GLN A 180 -14.85 -8.34 18.97
C GLN A 180 -14.35 -9.12 20.19
N ASP A 181 -13.15 -8.82 20.65
CA ASP A 181 -12.53 -9.48 21.80
C ASP A 181 -12.98 -8.87 23.14
N GLY A 182 -13.56 -7.66 23.11
CA GLY A 182 -14.12 -6.96 24.26
C GLY A 182 -13.05 -6.39 25.20
N ASP A 183 -11.86 -6.12 24.67
CA ASP A 183 -10.70 -5.66 25.44
C ASP A 183 -10.57 -4.13 25.48
N GLY A 184 -11.46 -3.41 24.80
CA GLY A 184 -11.48 -1.96 24.71
C GLY A 184 -10.44 -1.40 23.73
N ALA A 185 -9.85 -2.23 22.88
CA ALA A 185 -8.95 -1.85 21.82
C ALA A 185 -9.48 -2.33 20.46
N LEU A 186 -8.93 -1.75 19.40
CA LEU A 186 -9.24 -2.15 18.04
C LEU A 186 -7.95 -2.66 17.40
N THR A 187 -8.01 -3.77 16.67
CA THR A 187 -6.93 -4.23 15.80
C THR A 187 -7.22 -3.90 14.34
N PRO A 188 -6.20 -3.87 13.46
CA PRO A 188 -6.42 -3.75 12.02
C PRO A 188 -7.32 -4.85 11.43
N ASP A 189 -7.21 -6.10 11.91
CA ASP A 189 -8.07 -7.21 11.47
C ASP A 189 -9.53 -6.96 11.84
N GLU A 190 -9.80 -6.59 13.10
CA GLU A 190 -11.14 -6.26 13.57
C GLU A 190 -11.74 -5.08 12.80
N PHE A 191 -10.95 -4.05 12.50
CA PHE A 191 -11.40 -2.91 11.72
C PHE A 191 -11.80 -3.34 10.30
N MET A 192 -10.96 -4.14 9.63
CA MET A 192 -11.25 -4.67 8.29
C MET A 192 -12.51 -5.56 8.28
N VAL A 193 -12.63 -6.46 9.25
CA VAL A 193 -13.81 -7.32 9.43
C VAL A 193 -15.06 -6.49 9.71
N GLY A 194 -14.95 -5.45 10.54
CA GLY A 194 -16.03 -4.53 10.86
C GLY A 194 -16.55 -3.77 9.64
N MET A 195 -15.64 -3.24 8.80
CA MET A 195 -16.04 -2.62 7.53
C MET A 195 -16.79 -3.60 6.62
N MET A 196 -16.32 -4.84 6.47
CA MET A 196 -17.03 -5.87 5.69
C MET A 196 -18.41 -6.20 6.26
N LYS A 197 -18.55 -6.26 7.60
CA LYS A 197 -19.85 -6.49 8.27
C LYS A 197 -20.82 -5.35 7.99
N VAL A 198 -20.36 -4.10 7.98
CA VAL A 198 -21.23 -2.96 7.63
C VAL A 198 -21.70 -3.04 6.19
N VAL A 199 -20.79 -3.33 5.23
CA VAL A 199 -21.19 -3.52 3.82
C VAL A 199 -22.18 -4.67 3.68
N ALA A 200 -21.95 -5.80 4.36
CA ALA A 200 -22.85 -6.95 4.33
C ALA A 200 -24.24 -6.64 4.89
N LYS A 201 -24.31 -5.96 6.05
CA LYS A 201 -25.56 -5.48 6.66
C LYS A 201 -26.31 -4.55 5.71
N ASN A 202 -25.61 -3.61 5.09
CA ASN A 202 -26.19 -2.70 4.11
C ASN A 202 -26.71 -3.44 2.87
N ALA A 203 -25.96 -4.43 2.38
CA ALA A 203 -26.34 -5.26 1.24
C ALA A 203 -27.62 -6.08 1.49
N ALA A 204 -27.85 -6.50 2.73
CA ALA A 204 -29.09 -7.16 3.16
C ALA A 204 -30.22 -6.18 3.49
N GLY A 205 -29.88 -4.91 3.72
CA GLY A 205 -30.76 -3.83 4.14
C GLY A 205 -31.42 -3.06 2.99
N LYS A 206 -32.00 -1.91 3.34
CA LYS A 206 -32.66 -0.98 2.41
C LYS A 206 -31.74 0.16 2.02
N SER A 207 -32.04 0.79 0.89
CA SER A 207 -31.51 2.10 0.49
C SER A 207 -31.92 3.21 1.45
N PHE A 208 -31.20 4.32 1.37
CA PHE A 208 -31.53 5.58 2.06
C PHE A 208 -31.43 6.73 1.06
N THR A 209 -31.96 7.89 1.43
CA THR A 209 -31.91 9.08 0.57
C THR A 209 -31.05 10.17 1.21
N VAL A 210 -30.30 10.89 0.38
CA VAL A 210 -29.50 12.05 0.79
C VAL A 210 -29.97 13.30 0.05
N ASP A 211 -29.78 14.46 0.69
CA ASP A 211 -30.06 15.77 0.09
C ASP A 211 -28.77 16.39 -0.42
N ASN A 212 -28.61 16.47 -1.75
CA ASN A 212 -27.49 17.13 -2.42
C ASN A 212 -27.72 18.64 -2.61
N GLY A 213 -28.61 19.25 -1.83
CA GLY A 213 -28.93 20.67 -1.93
C GLY A 213 -29.55 20.98 -3.29
N LEU A 214 -28.88 21.84 -4.08
CA LEU A 214 -29.36 22.18 -5.43
C LEU A 214 -29.25 21.01 -6.43
N GLY A 215 -28.48 19.97 -6.11
CA GLY A 215 -28.46 18.70 -6.86
C GLY A 215 -29.70 17.83 -6.65
N GLY A 216 -30.56 18.16 -5.67
CA GLY A 216 -31.77 17.43 -5.35
C GLY A 216 -31.54 16.22 -4.46
N VAL A 217 -32.60 15.42 -4.27
CA VAL A 217 -32.58 14.22 -3.44
C VAL A 217 -32.12 13.02 -4.27
N GLU A 218 -31.17 12.26 -3.75
CA GLU A 218 -30.61 11.07 -4.38
C GLU A 218 -30.87 9.83 -3.52
N GLU A 219 -31.20 8.71 -4.15
CA GLU A 219 -31.28 7.41 -3.49
C GLU A 219 -29.92 6.72 -3.55
N ILE A 220 -29.35 6.42 -2.38
CA ILE A 220 -28.08 5.70 -2.26
C ILE A 220 -28.34 4.20 -2.29
N LEU A 221 -27.87 3.57 -3.37
CA LEU A 221 -27.98 2.12 -3.58
C LEU A 221 -26.69 1.37 -3.24
N ALA A 222 -25.54 2.03 -3.17
CA ALA A 222 -24.28 1.37 -2.86
C ALA A 222 -24.28 0.83 -1.42
N ALA A 223 -23.97 -0.46 -1.24
CA ALA A 223 -23.89 -1.06 0.09
C ALA A 223 -22.63 -0.61 0.85
N SER A 224 -21.58 -0.19 0.13
CA SER A 224 -20.36 0.35 0.73
C SER A 224 -20.54 1.73 1.36
N MET A 225 -21.60 2.46 1.01
CA MET A 225 -21.84 3.82 1.47
C MET A 225 -22.59 3.82 2.81
N THR A 226 -22.04 4.47 3.84
CA THR A 226 -22.73 4.68 5.13
C THR A 226 -23.56 5.96 5.13
N GLU A 227 -24.54 6.09 6.03
CA GLU A 227 -25.36 7.30 6.16
C GLU A 227 -24.55 8.48 6.70
N GLU A 228 -23.51 8.19 7.49
CA GLU A 228 -22.56 9.17 8.05
C GLU A 228 -21.55 9.68 7.01
N GLY A 229 -21.61 9.22 5.76
CA GLY A 229 -20.74 9.70 4.69
C GLY A 229 -19.37 9.02 4.68
N VAL A 230 -19.31 7.70 4.80
CA VAL A 230 -18.08 6.93 4.61
C VAL A 230 -18.26 5.93 3.47
N ASP A 231 -17.42 5.99 2.44
CA ASP A 231 -17.33 4.95 1.42
C ASP A 231 -16.37 3.83 1.87
N LEU A 232 -16.94 2.73 2.36
CA LEU A 232 -16.19 1.61 2.91
C LEU A 232 -15.39 0.83 1.87
N ALA A 233 -15.72 0.94 0.58
CA ALA A 233 -14.94 0.29 -0.48
C ALA A 233 -13.59 1.02 -0.65
N GLU A 234 -13.62 2.35 -0.67
CA GLU A 234 -12.42 3.18 -0.76
C GLU A 234 -11.61 3.14 0.54
N LEU A 235 -12.27 3.25 1.70
CA LEU A 235 -11.60 3.21 3.00
C LEU A 235 -10.85 1.88 3.19
N SER A 236 -11.52 0.76 2.92
CA SER A 236 -10.90 -0.57 3.02
C SER A 236 -9.69 -0.71 2.11
N GLN A 237 -9.78 -0.24 0.85
CA GLN A 237 -8.66 -0.34 -0.08
C GLN A 237 -7.45 0.45 0.39
N LYS A 238 -7.65 1.73 0.77
CA LYS A 238 -6.52 2.59 1.19
C LYS A 238 -5.96 2.12 2.52
N PHE A 239 -6.83 1.67 3.43
CA PHE A 239 -6.42 1.07 4.69
C PHE A 239 -5.55 -0.18 4.45
N LEU A 240 -5.95 -1.10 3.57
CA LEU A 240 -5.14 -2.30 3.25
C LEU A 240 -3.82 -1.95 2.56
N ASN A 241 -3.75 -0.86 1.79
CA ASN A 241 -2.47 -0.37 1.25
C ASN A 241 -1.48 0.01 2.38
N GLY A 242 -1.98 0.58 3.48
CA GLY A 242 -1.17 0.86 4.67
C GLY A 242 -0.93 -0.38 5.54
N ALA A 243 -2.01 -1.03 5.96
CA ALA A 243 -2.03 -2.09 6.96
C ALA A 243 -1.47 -3.43 6.46
N VAL A 244 -1.47 -3.67 5.15
CA VAL A 244 -0.82 -4.85 4.55
C VAL A 244 0.44 -4.41 3.82
N SER A 245 0.32 -3.61 2.75
CA SER A 245 1.46 -3.39 1.85
C SER A 245 2.60 -2.61 2.50
N PHE A 246 2.29 -1.43 3.04
CA PHE A 246 3.32 -0.61 3.70
C PHE A 246 3.81 -1.25 5.00
N SER A 247 2.90 -1.80 5.82
CA SER A 247 3.25 -2.50 7.06
C SER A 247 4.21 -3.66 6.82
N GLN A 248 3.95 -4.52 5.84
CA GLN A 248 4.85 -5.63 5.54
C GLN A 248 6.22 -5.15 5.05
N ALA A 249 6.27 -4.11 4.20
CA ALA A 249 7.54 -3.55 3.78
C ALA A 249 8.32 -2.96 4.99
N ALA A 250 7.69 -2.11 5.80
CA ALA A 250 8.34 -1.36 6.86
C ALA A 250 8.63 -2.17 8.14
N ARG A 251 7.70 -3.02 8.54
CA ARG A 251 7.71 -3.72 9.84
C ARG A 251 8.19 -5.16 9.76
N ASP A 252 8.17 -5.78 8.57
CA ASP A 252 8.65 -7.16 8.34
C ASP A 252 9.90 -7.18 7.47
N TYR A 253 9.76 -6.96 6.16
CA TYR A 253 10.80 -7.27 5.16
C TYR A 253 12.01 -6.35 5.17
N LEU A 254 11.84 -5.05 5.46
CA LEU A 254 12.95 -4.09 5.57
C LEU A 254 13.32 -3.77 7.02
N SER A 255 12.75 -4.51 7.98
CA SER A 255 13.00 -4.29 9.41
C SER A 255 14.39 -4.78 9.86
N VAL A 256 14.89 -4.21 10.95
CA VAL A 256 16.16 -4.62 11.60
C VAL A 256 15.97 -5.05 13.06
N ASP A 257 14.73 -5.12 13.55
CA ASP A 257 14.41 -5.28 14.98
C ASP A 257 13.54 -6.51 15.28
N LEU A 258 13.21 -7.33 14.29
CA LEU A 258 12.47 -8.59 14.46
C LEU A 258 13.36 -9.79 14.89
N GLY A 259 14.66 -9.56 15.04
CA GLY A 259 15.63 -10.57 15.45
C GLY A 259 16.34 -11.28 14.27
N PRO A 260 17.26 -12.21 14.58
CA PRO A 260 18.10 -12.86 13.58
C PRO A 260 17.28 -13.61 12.52
N GLY A 261 17.68 -13.49 11.25
CA GLY A 261 17.01 -14.19 10.14
C GLY A 261 15.74 -13.50 9.62
N LYS A 262 15.35 -12.35 10.18
CA LYS A 262 14.16 -11.57 9.78
C LYS A 262 14.56 -10.25 9.13
N GLY A 263 13.69 -9.73 8.26
CA GLY A 263 13.92 -8.47 7.55
C GLY A 263 15.31 -8.39 6.91
N LEU A 264 16.02 -7.30 7.17
CA LEU A 264 17.39 -7.06 6.72
C LEU A 264 18.46 -7.85 7.50
N LEU A 265 18.09 -8.52 8.59
CA LEU A 265 18.95 -9.44 9.33
C LEU A 265 18.90 -10.88 8.78
N ALA A 266 18.22 -11.09 7.65
CA ALA A 266 18.22 -12.35 6.95
C ALA A 266 19.58 -12.71 6.34
N ASP A 267 19.78 -13.99 6.06
CA ASP A 267 21.03 -14.47 5.49
C ASP A 267 21.17 -14.13 4.01
N ASN A 268 22.34 -13.63 3.62
CA ASN A 268 22.65 -13.25 2.24
C ASN A 268 23.63 -14.23 1.58
N THR A 269 23.54 -15.51 1.94
CA THR A 269 24.31 -16.57 1.27
C THR A 269 23.40 -17.42 0.39
N ALA A 270 24.00 -18.03 -0.63
CA ALA A 270 23.27 -18.83 -1.61
C ALA A 270 22.56 -20.02 -0.94
N GLN A 271 21.33 -20.27 -1.35
CA GLN A 271 20.52 -21.37 -0.84
C GLN A 271 20.41 -22.50 -1.85
N ALA A 272 20.41 -23.73 -1.36
CA ALA A 272 20.24 -24.89 -2.23
C ALA A 272 18.87 -24.87 -2.90
N GLY A 273 18.86 -24.90 -4.23
CA GLY A 273 17.62 -24.97 -5.03
C GLY A 273 16.90 -23.63 -5.25
N GLN A 274 17.45 -22.51 -4.78
CA GLN A 274 16.89 -21.18 -5.00
C GLN A 274 17.83 -20.32 -5.86
N ALA A 275 17.26 -19.42 -6.66
CA ALA A 275 18.01 -18.45 -7.43
C ALA A 275 18.40 -17.21 -6.62
N TYR A 276 17.80 -17.00 -5.46
CA TYR A 276 18.06 -15.89 -4.54
C TYR A 276 18.60 -16.37 -3.19
N THR A 277 19.13 -15.41 -2.43
CA THR A 277 19.36 -15.58 -0.98
C THR A 277 18.09 -15.21 -0.20
N ASN A 278 18.01 -15.54 1.09
CA ASN A 278 16.89 -15.11 1.93
C ASN A 278 16.77 -13.58 1.97
N LEU A 279 17.88 -12.87 2.14
CA LEU A 279 17.87 -11.40 2.22
C LEU A 279 17.46 -10.76 0.90
N GLN A 280 17.92 -11.30 -0.23
CA GLN A 280 17.49 -10.85 -1.56
C GLN A 280 15.99 -11.04 -1.74
N HIS A 281 15.45 -12.21 -1.38
CA HIS A 281 14.02 -12.48 -1.45
C HIS A 281 13.19 -11.57 -0.55
N HIS A 282 13.62 -11.31 0.70
CA HIS A 282 12.94 -10.34 1.56
C HIS A 282 12.90 -8.94 0.93
N TRP A 283 13.99 -8.51 0.31
CA TRP A 283 14.04 -7.24 -0.40
C TRP A 283 13.08 -7.22 -1.60
N ASP A 284 13.03 -8.31 -2.37
CA ASP A 284 12.12 -8.50 -3.50
C ASP A 284 10.64 -8.53 -3.05
N GLU A 285 10.33 -9.14 -1.91
CA GLU A 285 8.99 -9.11 -1.31
C GLU A 285 8.61 -7.70 -0.83
N ALA A 286 9.53 -6.91 -0.27
CA ALA A 286 9.27 -5.51 0.05
C ALA A 286 8.97 -4.68 -1.22
N PHE A 287 9.73 -4.90 -2.29
CA PHE A 287 9.50 -4.28 -3.60
C PHE A 287 8.14 -4.68 -4.19
N GLY A 288 7.75 -5.96 -4.11
CA GLY A 288 6.45 -6.43 -4.57
C GLY A 288 5.27 -5.72 -3.88
N TYR A 289 5.42 -5.34 -2.60
CA TYR A 289 4.41 -4.55 -1.89
C TYR A 289 4.39 -3.08 -2.31
N PHE A 290 5.49 -2.52 -2.81
CA PHE A 290 5.46 -1.18 -3.41
C PHE A 290 4.54 -1.17 -4.64
N GLY A 291 4.50 -2.29 -5.36
CA GLY A 291 3.58 -2.51 -6.48
C GLY A 291 4.02 -1.81 -7.76
N ALA A 292 5.30 -1.50 -7.90
CA ALA A 292 5.85 -0.97 -9.15
C ALA A 292 6.08 -2.08 -10.17
N ALA A 293 5.87 -1.76 -11.44
CA ALA A 293 6.36 -2.55 -12.56
C ALA A 293 7.91 -2.56 -12.53
N ARG A 294 8.53 -3.65 -12.98
CA ARG A 294 10.00 -3.77 -13.03
C ARG A 294 10.64 -2.74 -13.96
N ASN A 295 9.94 -2.31 -15.01
CA ASN A 295 10.38 -1.26 -15.94
C ASN A 295 9.94 0.16 -15.52
N TYR A 296 9.61 0.41 -14.25
CA TYR A 296 9.06 1.67 -13.76
C TYR A 296 9.82 2.93 -14.23
N LEU A 297 11.16 2.92 -14.14
CA LEU A 297 12.01 4.06 -14.54
C LEU A 297 12.07 4.29 -16.07
N GLN A 298 11.61 3.32 -16.86
CA GLN A 298 11.52 3.44 -18.32
C GLN A 298 10.23 4.14 -18.77
N LEU A 299 9.31 4.39 -17.85
CA LEU A 299 8.08 5.14 -18.07
C LEU A 299 8.25 6.56 -17.55
N ASP A 300 7.67 7.53 -18.26
CA ASP A 300 7.59 8.89 -17.72
C ASP A 300 6.54 8.97 -16.59
N VAL A 301 6.69 9.96 -15.70
CA VAL A 301 5.81 10.14 -14.54
C VAL A 301 4.32 10.27 -14.92
N GLN A 302 4.01 10.80 -16.11
CA GLN A 302 2.63 10.96 -16.58
C GLN A 302 2.04 9.63 -17.06
N GLN A 303 2.86 8.72 -17.59
CA GLN A 303 2.45 7.37 -17.93
C GLN A 303 2.16 6.56 -16.66
N VAL A 304 3.07 6.61 -15.69
CA VAL A 304 2.89 5.88 -14.42
C VAL A 304 1.69 6.42 -13.65
N SER A 305 1.51 7.74 -13.56
CA SER A 305 0.38 8.35 -12.84
C SER A 305 -1.00 7.96 -13.40
N LYS A 306 -1.04 7.65 -14.69
CA LYS A 306 -2.22 7.14 -15.38
C LYS A 306 -2.36 5.62 -15.25
N GLY A 307 -1.38 4.91 -14.71
CA GLY A 307 -1.37 3.44 -14.63
C GLY A 307 -1.22 2.78 -16.01
N ILE A 308 -0.45 3.41 -16.90
CA ILE A 308 -0.05 2.80 -18.17
C ILE A 308 0.85 1.60 -17.88
N ALA A 309 0.61 0.51 -18.62
CA ALA A 309 1.48 -0.66 -18.68
C ALA A 309 2.09 -0.75 -20.07
N VAL A 310 3.32 -1.25 -20.17
CA VAL A 310 4.03 -1.41 -21.44
C VAL A 310 4.61 -2.81 -21.51
N ASP A 311 4.21 -3.50 -22.57
CA ASP A 311 4.67 -4.83 -22.96
C ASP A 311 6.17 -4.78 -23.29
N SER A 312 6.98 -5.23 -22.35
CA SER A 312 8.44 -5.11 -22.31
C SER A 312 9.17 -6.37 -21.88
N PHE A 313 8.44 -7.42 -21.48
CA PHE A 313 8.99 -8.69 -21.02
C PHE A 313 8.51 -9.84 -21.91
N ASP A 314 9.36 -10.85 -22.06
CA ASP A 314 9.03 -12.13 -22.70
C ASP A 314 9.71 -13.26 -21.89
N GLU A 315 8.95 -14.28 -21.51
CA GLU A 315 9.39 -15.37 -20.61
C GLU A 315 10.13 -14.89 -19.34
N GLY A 316 9.72 -13.73 -18.80
CA GLY A 316 10.31 -13.13 -17.60
C GLY A 316 11.61 -12.33 -17.84
N GLU A 317 12.11 -12.26 -19.08
CA GLU A 317 13.26 -11.44 -19.45
C GLU A 317 12.81 -10.07 -19.96
N TYR A 318 13.50 -9.01 -19.52
CA TYR A 318 13.28 -7.68 -20.09
C TYR A 318 13.90 -7.63 -21.49
N ILE A 319 13.06 -7.46 -22.51
CA ILE A 319 13.49 -7.41 -23.91
C ILE A 319 13.39 -6.02 -24.54
N GLY A 320 12.82 -5.04 -23.82
CA GLY A 320 12.78 -3.64 -24.24
C GLY A 320 11.36 -3.10 -24.34
N MET A 321 11.18 -1.79 -24.29
CA MET A 321 9.85 -1.16 -24.29
C MET A 321 9.09 -1.43 -25.60
N ASP A 322 7.84 -1.88 -25.50
CA ASP A 322 6.95 -2.24 -26.62
C ASP A 322 7.50 -3.41 -27.48
N GLN A 323 8.24 -4.35 -26.87
CA GLN A 323 8.87 -5.48 -27.57
C GLN A 323 8.47 -6.86 -27.03
N GLY A 324 7.65 -6.94 -25.98
CA GLY A 324 7.28 -8.18 -25.31
C GLY A 324 6.30 -9.08 -26.10
N ASP A 325 5.56 -9.91 -25.38
CA ASP A 325 4.79 -11.04 -25.92
C ASP A 325 3.37 -10.68 -26.41
N GLY A 326 2.99 -9.41 -26.29
CA GLY A 326 1.66 -8.89 -26.64
C GLY A 326 0.67 -8.89 -25.48
N GLU A 327 1.07 -9.34 -24.30
CA GLU A 327 0.30 -9.32 -23.06
C GLU A 327 0.99 -8.43 -22.01
N ILE A 328 0.38 -8.31 -20.83
CA ILE A 328 0.96 -7.59 -19.68
C ILE A 328 0.99 -8.54 -18.51
N SER A 329 2.17 -8.87 -18.00
CA SER A 329 2.29 -9.62 -16.76
C SER A 329 2.09 -8.71 -15.55
N LEU A 330 1.25 -9.16 -14.62
CA LEU A 330 1.06 -8.53 -13.32
C LEU A 330 2.32 -8.59 -12.45
N GLN A 331 3.23 -9.52 -12.74
CA GLN A 331 4.46 -9.72 -11.97
C GLN A 331 5.61 -8.81 -12.42
N SER A 332 5.58 -8.27 -13.64
CA SER A 332 6.68 -7.46 -14.18
C SER A 332 6.27 -6.10 -14.74
N GLU A 333 5.04 -5.92 -15.23
CA GLU A 333 4.71 -4.77 -16.09
C GLU A 333 3.55 -3.92 -15.58
N LYS A 334 2.91 -4.36 -14.49
CA LYS A 334 1.77 -3.65 -13.91
C LYS A 334 2.17 -2.82 -12.70
N ASN A 335 1.81 -1.53 -12.76
CA ASN A 335 1.82 -0.64 -11.61
C ASN A 335 0.51 -0.76 -10.81
N PHE A 336 0.63 -0.95 -9.51
CA PHE A 336 -0.44 -1.01 -8.53
C PHE A 336 -0.34 0.12 -7.51
N SER A 337 -1.49 0.48 -6.94
CA SER A 337 -1.59 1.17 -5.65
C SER A 337 -0.59 2.33 -5.48
N VAL A 338 0.31 2.24 -4.50
CA VAL A 338 1.20 3.34 -4.09
C VAL A 338 2.19 3.73 -5.18
N ALA A 339 2.65 2.79 -6.00
CA ALA A 339 3.50 3.10 -7.15
C ALA A 339 2.81 4.06 -8.13
N VAL A 340 1.49 3.93 -8.33
CA VAL A 340 0.71 4.87 -9.14
C VAL A 340 0.49 6.19 -8.39
N TYR A 341 0.15 6.14 -7.10
CA TYR A 341 -0.10 7.35 -6.30
C TYR A 341 1.15 8.23 -6.15
N ALA A 342 2.33 7.64 -5.95
CA ALA A 342 3.60 8.38 -5.90
C ALA A 342 3.80 9.19 -7.19
N ALA A 343 3.60 8.56 -8.35
CA ALA A 343 3.69 9.24 -9.64
C ALA A 343 2.57 10.27 -9.86
N GLN A 344 1.35 10.02 -9.37
CA GLN A 344 0.28 11.03 -9.40
C GLN A 344 0.63 12.27 -8.61
N ARG A 345 1.24 12.10 -7.43
CA ARG A 345 1.62 13.24 -6.59
C ARG A 345 2.80 14.01 -7.17
N ASP A 346 3.80 13.33 -7.74
CA ASP A 346 4.87 14.01 -8.48
C ASP A 346 4.33 14.72 -9.73
N ALA A 347 3.44 14.09 -10.50
CA ALA A 347 2.82 14.70 -11.68
C ALA A 347 1.93 15.91 -11.36
N GLY A 348 1.28 15.91 -10.19
CA GLY A 348 0.42 16.99 -9.70
C GLY A 348 1.15 18.07 -8.91
N ALA A 349 2.44 17.91 -8.60
CA ALA A 349 3.22 18.91 -7.89
C ALA A 349 3.46 20.13 -8.77
N ALA A 350 2.70 21.21 -8.55
CA ALA A 350 2.77 22.42 -9.37
C ALA A 350 4.16 23.08 -9.38
N GLY A 351 4.98 22.86 -8.33
CA GLY A 351 6.36 23.30 -8.26
C GLY A 351 7.39 22.34 -8.88
N GLN A 352 6.97 21.12 -9.24
CA GLN A 352 7.86 20.03 -9.68
C GLN A 352 9.03 19.80 -8.70
N ASP A 353 8.79 20.01 -7.41
CA ASP A 353 9.78 19.94 -6.34
C ASP A 353 9.72 18.60 -5.57
N THR A 354 8.94 17.64 -6.08
CA THR A 354 8.90 16.26 -5.56
C THR A 354 9.34 15.26 -6.62
N ALA A 355 9.98 14.19 -6.18
CA ALA A 355 10.45 13.09 -7.02
C ALA A 355 10.32 11.76 -6.26
N MET A 356 9.21 11.59 -5.52
CA MET A 356 8.97 10.45 -4.63
C MET A 356 8.98 9.14 -5.43
N SER A 357 8.30 9.11 -6.58
CA SER A 357 8.19 7.94 -7.47
C SER A 357 9.54 7.40 -7.92
N VAL A 358 10.39 8.27 -8.46
CA VAL A 358 11.74 7.92 -8.95
C VAL A 358 12.66 7.57 -7.79
N SER A 359 12.65 8.35 -6.70
CA SER A 359 13.53 8.12 -5.55
C SER A 359 13.27 6.80 -4.86
N LEU A 360 12.00 6.41 -4.76
CA LEU A 360 11.56 5.15 -4.15
C LEU A 360 11.99 3.96 -5.02
N MET A 361 11.77 4.02 -6.33
CA MET A 361 12.20 2.98 -7.28
C MET A 361 13.73 2.84 -7.34
N ASP A 362 14.45 3.96 -7.40
CA ASP A 362 15.92 3.99 -7.41
C ASP A 362 16.51 3.36 -6.14
N ALA A 363 15.91 3.63 -4.98
CA ALA A 363 16.32 3.02 -3.71
C ALA A 363 16.16 1.49 -3.73
N PHE A 364 15.05 0.97 -4.25
CA PHE A 364 14.85 -0.47 -4.39
C PHE A 364 15.85 -1.12 -5.34
N LEU A 365 16.10 -0.51 -6.51
CA LEU A 365 17.08 -1.00 -7.50
C LEU A 365 18.50 -1.04 -6.93
N LYS A 366 18.94 0.08 -6.35
CA LYS A 366 20.30 0.21 -5.80
C LYS A 366 20.51 -0.67 -4.59
N GLY A 367 19.56 -0.74 -3.66
CA GLY A 367 19.65 -1.63 -2.52
C GLY A 367 19.71 -3.10 -2.94
N ARG A 368 18.84 -3.54 -3.86
CA ARG A 368 18.87 -4.93 -4.39
C ARG A 368 20.16 -5.24 -5.12
N HIS A 369 20.70 -4.28 -5.88
CA HIS A 369 21.99 -4.41 -6.57
C HIS A 369 23.15 -4.60 -5.58
N LEU A 370 23.17 -3.86 -4.47
CA LEU A 370 24.18 -4.05 -3.42
C LEU A 370 24.05 -5.41 -2.72
N LEU A 371 22.83 -5.90 -2.49
CA LEU A 371 22.61 -7.25 -1.96
C LEU A 371 23.09 -8.35 -2.90
N GLN A 372 23.09 -8.09 -4.21
CA GLN A 372 23.61 -8.99 -5.24
C GLN A 372 25.13 -8.97 -5.34
N THR A 373 25.71 -7.78 -5.38
CA THR A 373 27.14 -7.57 -5.67
C THR A 373 28.04 -7.63 -4.44
N GLN A 374 27.46 -7.39 -3.26
CA GLN A 374 28.12 -7.50 -1.95
C GLN A 374 29.49 -6.80 -1.85
N PRO A 375 29.63 -5.52 -2.27
CA PRO A 375 30.86 -4.77 -1.99
C PRO A 375 31.09 -4.63 -0.48
N GLN A 376 32.27 -4.17 -0.08
CA GLN A 376 32.54 -3.91 1.33
C GLN A 376 31.45 -3.04 1.98
N ASP A 377 30.98 -3.46 3.17
CA ASP A 377 29.95 -2.80 3.98
C ASP A 377 28.55 -2.68 3.33
N TYR A 378 28.26 -3.45 2.28
CA TYR A 378 27.01 -3.34 1.50
C TYR A 378 25.72 -3.36 2.34
N LEU A 379 25.67 -4.09 3.46
CA LEU A 379 24.49 -4.17 4.32
C LEU A 379 24.13 -2.80 4.93
N THR A 380 25.13 -1.98 5.27
CA THR A 380 24.91 -0.63 5.81
C THR A 380 24.28 0.27 4.74
N TYR A 381 24.77 0.19 3.50
CA TYR A 381 24.23 0.96 2.38
C TYR A 381 22.85 0.44 1.94
N ALA A 382 22.63 -0.87 1.91
CA ALA A 382 21.33 -1.46 1.64
C ALA A 382 20.29 -1.03 2.69
N GLN A 383 20.66 -1.00 3.98
CA GLN A 383 19.81 -0.43 5.02
C GLN A 383 19.55 1.07 4.79
N ALA A 384 20.57 1.85 4.42
CA ALA A 384 20.36 3.26 4.12
C ALA A 384 19.34 3.45 2.96
N PHE A 385 19.42 2.64 1.90
CA PHE A 385 18.42 2.65 0.83
C PHE A 385 17.03 2.21 1.30
N SER A 386 16.91 1.25 2.23
CA SER A 386 15.60 0.86 2.76
C SER A 386 14.95 2.01 3.54
N VAL A 387 15.73 2.78 4.29
CA VAL A 387 15.26 3.99 4.98
C VAL A 387 14.79 5.05 3.97
N ILE A 388 15.52 5.26 2.88
CA ILE A 388 15.08 6.18 1.81
C ILE A 388 13.77 5.69 1.18
N ALA A 389 13.69 4.40 0.80
CA ALA A 389 12.50 3.83 0.18
C ALA A 389 11.26 3.99 1.07
N LEU A 390 11.36 3.64 2.36
CA LEU A 390 10.25 3.76 3.30
C LEU A 390 9.84 5.22 3.57
N ASN A 391 10.82 6.14 3.62
CA ASN A 391 10.53 7.56 3.78
C ASN A 391 9.79 8.14 2.57
N GLU A 392 10.24 7.85 1.35
CA GLU A 392 9.56 8.33 0.13
C GLU A 392 8.19 7.68 -0.07
N TRP A 393 8.03 6.43 0.36
CA TRP A 393 6.73 5.75 0.39
C TRP A 393 5.78 6.47 1.37
N GLU A 394 6.22 6.76 2.58
CA GLU A 394 5.42 7.48 3.57
C GLU A 394 5.05 8.89 3.09
N LYS A 395 5.99 9.61 2.46
CA LYS A 395 5.73 10.90 1.80
C LYS A 395 4.67 10.77 0.71
N ALA A 396 4.71 9.74 -0.13
CA ALA A 396 3.70 9.53 -1.18
C ALA A 396 2.30 9.35 -0.58
N MET A 397 2.18 8.63 0.55
CA MET A 397 0.91 8.49 1.28
C MET A 397 0.48 9.80 1.92
N ALA A 398 1.40 10.58 2.50
CA ALA A 398 1.11 11.88 3.08
C ALA A 398 0.65 12.91 2.04
N ALA A 399 1.34 12.98 0.90
CA ALA A 399 0.95 13.79 -0.24
C ALA A 399 -0.44 13.40 -0.78
N THR A 400 -0.73 12.10 -0.79
CA THR A 400 -2.06 11.59 -1.20
C THR A 400 -3.13 11.90 -0.16
N ALA A 401 -2.85 11.84 1.14
CA ALA A 401 -3.77 12.28 2.18
C ALA A 401 -4.03 13.80 2.08
N ILE A 402 -3.01 14.62 1.82
CA ILE A 402 -3.16 16.07 1.60
C ILE A 402 -4.06 16.37 0.40
N HIS A 403 -3.86 15.67 -0.72
CA HIS A 403 -4.73 15.79 -1.89
C HIS A 403 -6.20 15.56 -1.54
N TYR A 404 -6.49 14.46 -0.84
CA TYR A 404 -7.86 14.18 -0.45
C TYR A 404 -8.41 15.08 0.66
N ILE A 405 -7.55 15.68 1.50
CA ILE A 405 -7.96 16.79 2.36
C ILE A 405 -8.42 17.99 1.50
N ASN A 406 -7.67 18.33 0.45
CA ASN A 406 -8.02 19.44 -0.44
C ASN A 406 -9.34 19.17 -1.16
N ASP A 407 -9.51 17.97 -1.73
CA ASP A 407 -10.74 17.58 -2.42
C ASP A 407 -11.94 17.54 -1.46
N LEU A 408 -11.79 17.01 -0.25
CA LEU A 408 -12.85 16.99 0.76
C LEU A 408 -13.25 18.41 1.18
N ILE A 409 -12.29 19.31 1.38
CA ILE A 409 -12.57 20.73 1.67
C ILE A 409 -13.36 21.35 0.51
N ALA A 410 -12.94 21.12 -0.74
CA ALA A 410 -13.61 21.66 -1.92
C ALA A 410 -15.05 21.12 -2.05
N ASP A 411 -15.26 19.83 -1.82
CA ASP A 411 -16.60 19.24 -1.84
C ASP A 411 -17.49 19.83 -0.74
N LEU A 412 -17.00 19.98 0.49
CA LEU A 412 -17.77 20.58 1.58
C LEU A 412 -18.09 22.06 1.33
N GLU A 413 -17.14 22.83 0.78
CA GLU A 413 -17.32 24.24 0.43
C GLU A 413 -18.29 24.43 -0.77
N SER A 414 -18.49 23.40 -1.60
CA SER A 414 -19.44 23.43 -2.72
C SER A 414 -20.92 23.30 -2.30
N TYR A 415 -21.21 23.05 -1.01
CA TYR A 415 -22.58 22.91 -0.52
C TYR A 415 -23.44 24.16 -0.83
N GLY A 416 -24.68 23.93 -1.29
CA GLY A 416 -25.56 24.98 -1.77
C GLY A 416 -25.36 25.36 -3.24
N THR A 417 -24.49 24.66 -3.98
CA THR A 417 -24.33 24.75 -5.43
C THR A 417 -24.80 23.46 -6.13
N GLN A 418 -24.85 23.45 -7.47
CA GLN A 418 -25.08 22.23 -8.25
C GLN A 418 -23.87 21.27 -8.23
N GLU A 419 -22.71 21.73 -7.76
CA GLU A 419 -21.50 20.93 -7.74
C GLU A 419 -21.47 19.97 -6.57
N TYR A 420 -22.19 20.22 -5.45
CA TYR A 420 -22.16 19.36 -4.27
C TYR A 420 -22.76 17.98 -4.52
N HIS A 421 -22.04 16.93 -4.08
CA HIS A 421 -22.52 15.55 -4.08
C HIS A 421 -22.03 14.80 -2.84
N PHE A 422 -22.95 14.20 -2.09
CA PHE A 422 -22.69 13.39 -0.90
C PHE A 422 -21.70 12.25 -1.17
N GLU A 423 -21.86 11.51 -2.27
CA GLU A 423 -20.98 10.39 -2.58
C GLU A 423 -19.52 10.81 -2.76
N ARG A 424 -19.26 12.04 -3.24
CA ARG A 424 -17.89 12.56 -3.37
C ARG A 424 -17.29 12.94 -2.02
N VAL A 425 -18.06 13.59 -1.14
CA VAL A 425 -17.67 13.85 0.25
C VAL A 425 -17.27 12.53 0.92
N ALA A 426 -18.12 11.51 0.80
CA ALA A 426 -17.91 10.22 1.43
C ALA A 426 -16.69 9.47 0.88
N LYS A 427 -16.51 9.53 -0.44
CA LYS A 427 -15.33 8.99 -1.12
C LYS A 427 -14.05 9.70 -0.68
N HIS A 428 -13.97 11.02 -0.80
CA HIS A 428 -12.73 11.74 -0.49
C HIS A 428 -12.38 11.68 0.99
N PHE A 429 -13.38 11.66 1.89
CA PHE A 429 -13.15 11.34 3.30
C PHE A 429 -12.51 9.96 3.48
N ALA A 430 -13.08 8.92 2.85
CA ALA A 430 -12.59 7.56 2.97
C ALA A 430 -11.16 7.40 2.41
N GLU A 431 -10.87 8.01 1.26
CA GLU A 431 -9.53 7.99 0.67
C GLU A 431 -8.51 8.73 1.55
N MET A 432 -8.85 9.93 2.05
CA MET A 432 -8.04 10.69 3.00
C MET A 432 -7.74 9.87 4.27
N LYS A 433 -8.79 9.37 4.94
CA LYS A 433 -8.68 8.68 6.22
C LYS A 433 -7.86 7.39 6.09
N GLY A 434 -8.09 6.62 5.02
CA GLY A 434 -7.37 5.36 4.81
C GLY A 434 -5.86 5.55 4.60
N PHE A 435 -5.43 6.59 3.87
CA PHE A 435 -4.00 6.93 3.76
C PHE A 435 -3.42 7.49 5.06
N ALA A 436 -4.16 8.36 5.77
CA ALA A 436 -3.70 8.93 7.03
C ALA A 436 -3.45 7.85 8.12
N LEU A 437 -4.27 6.79 8.15
CA LEU A 437 -4.09 5.67 9.08
C LEU A 437 -2.76 4.92 8.87
N ALA A 438 -2.13 5.02 7.70
CA ALA A 438 -0.96 4.20 7.36
C ALA A 438 0.31 4.55 8.15
N PHE A 439 0.45 5.79 8.65
CA PHE A 439 1.68 6.27 9.30
C PHE A 439 2.06 5.46 10.55
N GLN A 440 1.07 4.86 11.23
CA GLN A 440 1.32 4.04 12.41
C GLN A 440 2.03 2.70 12.11
N PHE A 441 2.12 2.31 10.83
CA PHE A 441 2.72 1.04 10.42
C PHE A 441 4.21 1.17 10.05
N ASN A 442 4.79 2.37 10.15
CA ASN A 442 6.23 2.60 10.03
C ASN A 442 6.85 2.86 11.41
N PRO A 443 7.69 1.96 11.94
CA PRO A 443 8.34 2.18 13.24
C PRO A 443 9.28 3.40 13.26
N SER A 444 9.69 3.88 12.09
CA SER A 444 10.55 5.06 11.89
C SER A 444 9.81 6.22 11.21
N SER A 445 8.49 6.33 11.42
CA SER A 445 7.66 7.39 10.82
C SER A 445 8.18 8.79 11.14
N ALA A 446 8.09 9.71 10.17
CA ALA A 446 8.34 11.13 10.41
C ALA A 446 7.22 11.79 11.25
N ILE A 447 6.05 11.14 11.33
CA ILE A 447 4.93 11.56 12.15
C ILE A 447 5.10 11.00 13.56
N SER A 448 5.33 11.88 14.54
CA SER A 448 5.32 11.49 15.95
C SER A 448 3.91 11.08 16.39
N LEU A 449 3.80 10.23 17.40
CA LEU A 449 2.51 9.80 17.97
C LEU A 449 1.57 10.97 18.31
N SER A 450 2.08 12.05 18.91
CA SER A 450 1.27 13.23 19.24
C SER A 450 0.72 13.96 18.01
N ASP A 451 1.49 14.01 16.92
CA ASP A 451 1.02 14.58 15.65
C ASP A 451 0.00 13.66 14.98
N PHE A 452 0.23 12.35 15.03
CA PHE A 452 -0.73 11.35 14.55
C PHE A 452 -2.09 11.51 15.24
N GLU A 453 -2.12 11.56 16.56
CA GLU A 453 -3.34 11.79 17.35
C GLU A 453 -3.99 13.12 16.98
N GLN A 454 -3.21 14.21 16.87
CA GLN A 454 -3.74 15.52 16.47
C GLN A 454 -4.35 15.51 15.07
N ILE A 455 -3.72 14.84 14.10
CA ILE A 455 -4.24 14.68 12.74
C ILE A 455 -5.57 13.93 12.83
N HIS A 456 -5.61 12.76 13.45
CA HIS A 456 -6.81 11.92 13.47
C HIS A 456 -7.98 12.54 14.23
N ASN A 457 -7.73 13.30 15.29
CA ASN A 457 -8.76 14.05 16.01
C ASN A 457 -9.39 15.15 15.13
N LYS A 458 -8.61 15.74 14.22
CA LYS A 458 -9.09 16.74 13.26
C LYS A 458 -9.84 16.11 12.08
N LEU A 459 -9.41 14.92 11.65
CA LEU A 459 -10.08 14.19 10.57
C LEU A 459 -11.41 13.59 11.01
N GLY A 460 -11.51 13.13 12.26
CA GLY A 460 -12.68 12.42 12.79
C GLY A 460 -12.85 11.02 12.19
N ASP A 461 -13.84 10.27 12.68
CA ASP A 461 -14.17 8.91 12.19
C ASP A 461 -15.18 8.93 11.03
N HIS A 462 -15.83 10.07 10.79
CA HIS A 462 -16.67 10.34 9.63
C HIS A 462 -16.58 11.86 9.32
N PRO A 463 -16.94 12.30 8.10
CA PRO A 463 -17.00 13.73 7.82
C PRO A 463 -18.15 14.38 8.61
N VAL A 464 -17.98 15.66 8.96
CA VAL A 464 -19.11 16.49 9.41
C VAL A 464 -19.84 16.97 8.16
N LEU A 465 -21.04 16.46 7.91
CA LEU A 465 -21.79 16.80 6.69
C LEU A 465 -22.22 18.28 6.71
N PRO A 466 -22.40 18.93 5.54
CA PRO A 466 -22.76 20.35 5.49
C PRO A 466 -24.12 20.70 6.11
N THR A 467 -25.00 19.72 6.28
CA THR A 467 -26.29 19.85 6.98
C THR A 467 -26.14 19.84 8.50
N GLU A 468 -24.98 19.44 9.02
CA GLU A 468 -24.70 19.37 10.44
C GLU A 468 -24.11 20.67 10.99
N THR A 469 -24.34 20.93 12.27
CA THR A 469 -23.69 22.03 12.97
C THR A 469 -22.19 21.75 13.10
N GLY A 470 -21.34 22.69 12.69
CA GLY A 470 -19.89 22.60 12.92
C GLY A 470 -19.05 22.31 11.66
N VAL A 471 -19.64 22.21 10.47
CA VAL A 471 -18.88 21.97 9.21
C VAL A 471 -17.74 22.98 8.98
N GLN A 472 -17.92 24.25 9.37
CA GLN A 472 -16.86 25.26 9.25
C GLN A 472 -15.68 25.03 10.21
N ALA A 473 -15.96 24.53 11.42
CA ALA A 473 -14.92 24.11 12.36
C ALA A 473 -14.22 22.85 11.84
N TYR A 474 -14.95 21.91 11.24
CA TYR A 474 -14.39 20.72 10.62
C TYR A 474 -13.44 21.07 9.47
N ILE A 475 -13.86 21.94 8.54
CA ILE A 475 -12.99 22.45 7.45
C ILE A 475 -11.72 23.11 8.02
N SER A 476 -11.84 23.85 9.12
CA SER A 476 -10.67 24.45 9.78
C SER A 476 -9.73 23.39 10.35
N GLY A 477 -10.27 22.34 10.99
CA GLY A 477 -9.51 21.18 11.45
C GLY A 477 -8.80 20.44 10.32
N LEU A 478 -9.46 20.23 9.17
CA LEU A 478 -8.85 19.64 7.98
C LEU A 478 -7.66 20.48 7.49
N LYS A 479 -7.79 21.81 7.44
CA LYS A 479 -6.70 22.73 7.07
C LYS A 479 -5.51 22.63 8.04
N GLU A 480 -5.77 22.45 9.33
CA GLU A 480 -4.74 22.24 10.34
C GLU A 480 -4.06 20.87 10.21
N ALA A 481 -4.82 19.79 9.97
CA ALA A 481 -4.25 18.45 9.72
C ALA A 481 -3.34 18.45 8.49
N ARG A 482 -3.78 19.09 7.40
CA ARG A 482 -2.96 19.31 6.20
C ARG A 482 -1.67 20.05 6.52
N LYS A 483 -1.71 21.08 7.37
CA LYS A 483 -0.52 21.85 7.75
C LYS A 483 0.49 21.01 8.53
N ILE A 484 0.02 20.14 9.43
CA ILE A 484 0.89 19.21 10.17
C ILE A 484 1.62 18.28 9.19
N LEU A 485 0.89 17.65 8.25
CA LEU A 485 1.48 16.78 7.24
C LEU A 485 2.48 17.55 6.36
N GLN A 486 2.11 18.73 5.89
CA GLN A 486 2.97 19.60 5.11
C GLN A 486 4.29 19.88 5.82
N ASP A 487 4.23 20.28 7.10
CA ASP A 487 5.42 20.66 7.87
C ASP A 487 6.33 19.48 8.15
N ARG A 488 5.76 18.33 8.52
CA ARG A 488 6.54 17.13 8.88
C ARG A 488 7.27 16.53 7.68
N PHE A 489 6.70 16.60 6.49
CA PHE A 489 7.32 16.07 5.27
C PHE A 489 8.03 17.13 4.42
N GLY A 490 7.96 18.42 4.81
CA GLY A 490 8.67 19.51 4.16
C GLY A 490 8.12 19.87 2.77
N PHE A 491 6.81 19.72 2.54
CA PHE A 491 6.18 20.06 1.27
C PHE A 491 6.01 21.58 1.12
N SER A 492 6.29 22.12 -0.08
CA SER A 492 6.11 23.55 -0.34
C SER A 492 4.64 23.94 -0.43
N ASP A 493 4.31 25.20 -0.10
CA ASP A 493 2.95 25.73 -0.23
C ASP A 493 2.41 25.62 -1.67
N VAL A 494 3.29 25.78 -2.66
CA VAL A 494 2.91 25.69 -4.09
C VAL A 494 2.51 24.28 -4.45
N THR A 495 3.24 23.28 -3.95
CA THR A 495 2.95 21.87 -4.19
C THR A 495 1.71 21.40 -3.46
N VAL A 496 1.55 21.77 -2.18
CA VAL A 496 0.34 21.46 -1.40
C VAL A 496 -0.91 22.08 -2.01
N LYS A 497 -0.80 23.23 -2.68
CA LYS A 497 -1.91 23.86 -3.41
C LYS A 497 -2.18 23.22 -4.78
N GLY A 498 -1.16 22.60 -5.38
CA GLY A 498 -1.26 21.94 -6.68
C GLY A 498 -1.90 20.56 -6.62
N TRP A 499 -1.69 19.84 -5.52
CA TRP A 499 -2.46 18.66 -5.14
C TRP A 499 -3.88 19.02 -4.76
#